data_AF-A0A3C7W426-F1
#
_entry.id   AF-A0A3C7W426-F1
#
_cell.length_a   1.000
_cell.length_b   1.000
_cell.length_c   1.000
_cell.angle_alpha   90.00
_cell.angle_beta   90.00
_cell.angle_gamma   90.00
#
_symmetry.space_group_name_H-M   'P 1'
#
loop_
_entity.id
_entity.type
_entity.pdbx_description
1 polymer ?
#
loop_
_entity_poly.entity_id
_entity_poly.type
_entity_poly.pdbx_seq_one_letter_code
_entity_poly.pdbx_strand_id
1 'polypeptide(L)'
;MLFSLLGWFRAKFATRDPGSPSFACPAIALASYPVACLLLAAPALASGPEAPLPTANRSPLLLPVGLPDASSAVVLPAGALELRSTLEIANTSLYEPSLCGDGCSLALDGETTRLAIGARRGFGDGWEASVTLPLLRHSGGFLDSAIEGWHDVFGLPNGDRDGYPQDRLIYQYRPDSGGVAVTDTVTGIGDVQLGIARRL
;
A
#
# COMPACT_ATOMS: atom_id res chain seq x y z
N MET A 1 -39.79 43.27 13.29
CA MET A 1 -41.19 42.91 13.66
C MET A 1 -42.12 43.42 12.57
N LEU A 2 -42.75 42.53 11.81
CA LEU A 2 -44.09 42.72 11.20
C LEU A 2 -44.60 41.32 10.82
N PHE A 3 -45.90 41.08 10.91
CA PHE A 3 -46.54 39.76 10.76
C PHE A 3 -47.64 39.79 9.68
N SER A 4 -48.11 38.59 9.28
CA SER A 4 -49.33 38.29 8.50
C SER A 4 -49.21 38.26 6.98
N LEU A 5 -50.05 37.56 6.18
CA LEU A 5 -50.95 36.37 6.25
C LEU A 5 -51.30 36.05 4.75
N LEU A 6 -51.90 34.95 4.26
CA LEU A 6 -52.53 33.70 4.76
C LEU A 6 -52.33 32.60 3.66
N GLY A 7 -52.52 31.31 3.95
CA GLY A 7 -52.62 30.28 2.89
C GLY A 7 -52.73 28.83 3.37
N TRP A 8 -53.95 28.35 3.65
CA TRP A 8 -54.21 26.96 4.08
C TRP A 8 -54.65 26.08 2.90
N PHE A 9 -54.15 24.84 2.85
CA PHE A 9 -54.89 23.71 2.31
C PHE A 9 -54.76 22.50 3.24
N ARG A 10 -55.91 21.94 3.67
CA ARG A 10 -55.98 20.70 4.45
C ARG A 10 -56.07 19.50 3.50
N ALA A 11 -55.24 18.49 3.73
CA ALA A 11 -55.51 17.11 3.34
C ALA A 11 -55.32 16.18 4.55
N LYS A 12 -56.01 15.04 4.56
CA LYS A 12 -56.28 14.25 5.78
C LYS A 12 -55.07 13.48 6.29
N PHE A 13 -55.00 13.34 7.61
CA PHE A 13 -54.15 12.36 8.29
C PHE A 13 -54.54 10.92 7.91
N ALA A 14 -53.53 10.07 7.72
CA ALA A 14 -53.63 8.63 7.88
C ALA A 14 -52.58 8.22 8.94
N THR A 15 -53.03 7.53 9.98
CA THR A 15 -52.18 7.11 11.11
C THR A 15 -51.42 5.83 10.79
N ARG A 16 -50.12 5.81 11.09
CA ARG A 16 -49.31 4.58 11.21
C ARG A 16 -48.43 4.68 12.45
N ASP A 17 -48.32 3.56 13.17
CA ASP A 17 -47.64 3.47 14.46
C ASP A 17 -46.12 3.66 14.38
N PRO A 18 -45.47 4.14 15.47
CA PRO A 18 -44.03 4.21 15.60
C PRO A 18 -43.47 2.92 16.24
N GLY A 19 -42.51 2.24 15.61
CA GLY A 19 -41.86 1.11 16.27
C GLY A 19 -41.02 0.16 15.42
N SER A 20 -39.92 0.64 14.84
CA SER A 20 -38.63 -0.08 14.72
C SER A 20 -37.71 0.61 13.69
N PRO A 21 -36.44 0.90 14.03
CA PRO A 21 -35.44 1.13 13.00
C PRO A 21 -35.10 -0.22 12.37
N SER A 22 -35.54 -0.44 11.13
CA SER A 22 -35.02 -1.53 10.31
C SER A 22 -33.54 -1.26 10.04
N PHE A 23 -32.66 -2.02 10.69
CA PHE A 23 -31.23 -2.02 10.38
C PHE A 23 -31.05 -2.54 8.94
N ALA A 24 -30.97 -1.60 7.99
CA ALA A 24 -30.52 -1.90 6.65
C ALA A 24 -29.05 -2.30 6.74
N CYS A 25 -28.80 -3.61 6.77
CA CYS A 25 -27.46 -4.15 6.62
C CYS A 25 -26.90 -3.62 5.29
N PRO A 26 -25.81 -2.82 5.29
CA PRO A 26 -25.15 -2.49 4.04
C PRO A 26 -24.61 -3.81 3.50
N ALA A 27 -25.14 -4.24 2.36
CA ALA A 27 -24.59 -5.37 1.66
C ALA A 27 -23.14 -5.02 1.34
N ILE A 28 -22.19 -5.66 2.05
CA ILE A 28 -20.77 -5.55 1.77
C ILE A 28 -20.60 -6.10 0.36
N ALA A 29 -20.55 -5.19 -0.60
CA ALA A 29 -20.17 -5.50 -1.96
C ALA A 29 -18.74 -6.00 -1.87
N LEU A 30 -18.58 -7.33 -1.89
CA LEU A 30 -17.30 -7.99 -2.06
C LEU A 30 -16.81 -7.62 -3.47
N ALA A 31 -16.21 -6.43 -3.57
CA ALA A 31 -15.52 -5.95 -4.73
C ALA A 31 -14.46 -6.99 -5.05
N SER A 32 -14.69 -7.73 -6.13
CA SER A 32 -13.90 -8.89 -6.48
C SER A 32 -12.46 -8.46 -6.68
N TYR A 33 -11.56 -8.85 -5.78
CA TYR A 33 -10.12 -8.67 -5.95
C TYR A 33 -9.55 -9.89 -6.69
N PRO A 34 -9.34 -9.85 -8.02
CA PRO A 34 -8.61 -10.90 -8.75
C PRO A 34 -7.10 -10.78 -8.50
N VAL A 35 -6.70 -10.78 -7.22
CA VAL A 35 -5.30 -10.94 -6.77
C VAL A 35 -5.10 -12.32 -6.14
N ALA A 36 -6.20 -13.02 -5.81
CA ALA A 36 -6.20 -14.26 -5.02
C ALA A 36 -5.66 -15.53 -5.71
N CYS A 37 -5.30 -15.50 -7.00
CA CYS A 37 -4.97 -16.71 -7.78
C CYS A 37 -3.63 -16.67 -8.54
N LEU A 38 -2.59 -16.07 -7.96
CA LEU A 38 -1.20 -16.37 -8.37
C LEU A 38 -0.25 -16.67 -7.21
N LEU A 39 -0.76 -17.31 -6.16
CA LEU A 39 0.06 -18.17 -5.31
C LEU A 39 0.45 -19.41 -6.13
N LEU A 40 1.51 -19.26 -6.94
CA LEU A 40 2.24 -20.40 -7.48
C LEU A 40 2.74 -21.21 -6.29
N ALA A 41 2.09 -22.34 -6.03
CA ALA A 41 2.51 -23.35 -5.07
C ALA A 41 3.76 -24.07 -5.60
N ALA A 42 4.88 -23.34 -5.68
CA ALA A 42 6.19 -23.94 -5.77
C ALA A 42 6.40 -24.79 -4.51
N PRO A 43 7.03 -25.97 -4.62
CA PRO A 43 7.51 -26.65 -3.43
C PRO A 43 8.44 -25.70 -2.69
N ALA A 44 8.24 -25.53 -1.39
CA ALA A 44 9.14 -24.77 -0.54
C ALA A 44 10.49 -25.51 -0.45
N LEU A 45 11.34 -25.30 -1.46
CA LEU A 45 12.76 -25.57 -1.38
C LEU A 45 13.29 -24.67 -0.25
N ALA A 46 13.51 -25.28 0.91
CA ALA A 46 13.81 -24.57 2.13
C ALA A 46 15.04 -23.67 1.92
N SER A 47 14.80 -22.35 1.92
CA SER A 47 15.88 -21.39 2.14
C SER A 47 16.47 -21.70 3.51
N GLY A 48 17.77 -22.01 3.56
CA GLY A 48 18.46 -22.20 4.84
C GLY A 48 18.23 -20.96 5.73
N PRO A 49 18.14 -21.13 7.07
CA PRO A 49 17.74 -20.08 8.01
C PRO A 49 18.77 -18.94 8.19
N GLU A 50 19.68 -18.77 7.22
CA GLU A 50 20.92 -18.00 7.30
C GLU A 50 20.87 -16.73 6.41
N ALA A 51 19.79 -16.54 5.66
CA ALA A 51 19.53 -15.35 4.85
C ALA A 51 18.50 -14.42 5.53
N PRO A 52 18.68 -13.09 5.48
CA PRO A 52 17.66 -12.15 5.94
C PRO A 52 16.38 -12.22 5.09
N LEU A 53 15.27 -11.70 5.63
CA LEU A 53 14.08 -11.46 4.83
C LEU A 53 14.39 -10.37 3.77
N PRO A 54 14.06 -10.60 2.48
CA PRO A 54 14.44 -9.73 1.37
C PRO A 54 13.47 -8.55 1.25
N THR A 55 13.53 -7.66 2.24
CA THR A 55 12.74 -6.43 2.27
C THR A 55 13.66 -5.21 2.34
N ALA A 56 13.11 -4.07 1.93
CA ALA A 56 13.73 -2.75 2.03
C ALA A 56 12.60 -1.73 2.25
N ASN A 57 12.95 -0.47 2.54
CA ASN A 57 11.94 0.57 2.72
C ASN A 57 11.13 0.77 1.42
N ARG A 58 9.80 0.62 1.50
CA ARG A 58 8.86 0.75 0.37
C ARG A 58 8.13 2.11 0.32
N SER A 59 8.64 3.12 1.01
CA SER A 59 8.21 4.51 0.83
C SER A 59 8.19 4.86 -0.67
N PRO A 60 7.11 5.48 -1.19
CA PRO A 60 6.99 5.82 -2.60
C PRO A 60 8.10 6.76 -3.09
N LEU A 61 8.75 7.51 -2.18
CA LEU A 61 9.89 8.37 -2.48
C LEU A 61 11.20 7.60 -2.74
N LEU A 62 11.33 6.36 -2.26
CA LEU A 62 12.55 5.55 -2.37
C LEU A 62 12.49 4.49 -3.48
N LEU A 63 11.31 4.20 -4.02
CA LEU A 63 11.17 3.24 -5.13
C LEU A 63 12.00 3.63 -6.37
N PRO A 64 12.04 4.90 -6.82
CA PRO A 64 12.89 5.31 -7.95
C PRO A 64 14.41 5.28 -7.66
N VAL A 65 14.80 5.17 -6.38
CA VAL A 65 16.22 5.02 -5.97
C VAL A 65 16.67 3.56 -6.12
N GLY A 66 15.73 2.60 -6.19
CA GLY A 66 16.04 1.21 -6.50
C GLY A 66 16.90 0.50 -5.45
N LEU A 67 16.74 0.81 -4.16
CA LEU A 67 17.50 0.19 -3.08
C LEU A 67 17.45 -1.36 -3.17
N PRO A 68 18.60 -2.05 -3.02
CA PRO A 68 18.63 -3.51 -3.08
C PRO A 68 17.96 -4.11 -1.85
N ASP A 69 17.20 -5.19 -2.08
CA ASP A 69 16.61 -5.99 -1.01
C ASP A 69 17.72 -6.73 -0.23
N ALA A 70 17.53 -6.91 1.09
CA ALA A 70 18.49 -7.65 1.91
C ALA A 70 18.66 -9.10 1.40
N SER A 71 19.91 -9.55 1.26
CA SER A 71 20.24 -10.85 0.68
C SER A 71 21.22 -11.64 1.55
N SER A 72 21.40 -12.93 1.22
CA SER A 72 22.40 -13.76 1.88
C SER A 72 23.82 -13.22 1.66
N ALA A 73 24.64 -13.22 2.71
CA ALA A 73 26.09 -13.00 2.57
C ALA A 73 26.82 -14.19 1.92
N VAL A 74 26.17 -15.36 1.85
CA VAL A 74 26.71 -16.58 1.22
C VAL A 74 26.26 -16.63 -0.24
N VAL A 75 27.23 -16.54 -1.15
CA VAL A 75 27.05 -16.76 -2.60
C VAL A 75 26.73 -18.21 -2.91
N LEU A 76 25.92 -18.42 -3.96
CA LEU A 76 25.57 -19.75 -4.45
C LEU A 76 26.78 -20.53 -5.00
N PRO A 77 26.85 -21.86 -4.79
CA PRO A 77 27.83 -22.73 -5.43
C PRO A 77 27.79 -22.67 -6.97
N ALA A 78 28.89 -23.06 -7.61
CA ALA A 78 28.98 -23.12 -9.07
C ALA A 78 27.84 -23.96 -9.68
N GLY A 79 27.08 -23.37 -10.61
CA GLY A 79 25.96 -24.01 -11.29
C GLY A 79 24.64 -24.01 -10.51
N ALA A 80 24.63 -23.66 -9.21
CA ALA A 80 23.40 -23.58 -8.43
C ALA A 80 22.54 -22.38 -8.86
N LEU A 81 21.21 -22.56 -8.79
CA LEU A 81 20.19 -21.57 -9.12
C LEU A 81 19.23 -21.48 -7.93
N GLU A 82 19.01 -20.28 -7.40
CA GLU A 82 17.89 -19.97 -6.51
C GLU A 82 16.85 -19.18 -7.30
N LEU A 83 15.58 -19.55 -7.15
CA LEU A 83 14.44 -18.75 -7.57
C LEU A 83 13.70 -18.27 -6.33
N ARG A 84 13.19 -17.05 -6.37
CA ARG A 84 12.50 -16.42 -5.25
C ARG A 84 11.30 -15.63 -5.72
N SER A 85 10.19 -15.76 -5.01
CA SER A 85 9.09 -14.79 -5.05
C SER A 85 8.98 -14.11 -3.69
N THR A 86 8.55 -12.85 -3.67
CA THR A 86 8.32 -12.11 -2.42
C THR A 86 7.14 -11.17 -2.63
N LEU A 87 6.16 -11.25 -1.74
CA LEU A 87 5.00 -10.36 -1.69
C LEU A 87 5.14 -9.45 -0.48
N GLU A 88 5.15 -8.15 -0.70
CA GLU A 88 5.20 -7.11 0.32
C GLU A 88 3.98 -6.20 0.17
N ILE A 89 3.40 -5.77 1.28
CA ILE A 89 2.37 -4.74 1.33
C ILE A 89 2.83 -3.73 2.38
N ALA A 90 2.96 -2.47 1.98
CA ALA A 90 3.40 -1.39 2.84
C ALA A 90 2.38 -0.25 2.81
N ASN A 91 1.82 0.10 3.97
CA ASN A 91 1.06 1.33 4.15
C ASN A 91 2.05 2.50 4.37
N THR A 92 1.76 3.67 3.82
CA THR A 92 2.50 4.91 4.05
C THR A 92 1.48 5.98 4.42
N SER A 93 1.75 6.72 5.49
CA SER A 93 0.96 7.88 5.89
C SER A 93 1.89 8.97 6.44
N LEU A 94 1.98 10.09 5.73
CA LEU A 94 2.83 11.24 6.06
C LEU A 94 2.22 12.51 5.46
N TYR A 95 2.02 13.53 6.29
CA TYR A 95 1.51 14.83 5.87
C TYR A 95 2.39 15.95 6.42
N GLU A 96 2.88 16.80 5.53
CA GLU A 96 3.76 17.92 5.84
C GLU A 96 3.30 19.15 5.03
N PRO A 97 2.54 20.08 5.64
CA PRO A 97 1.93 21.21 4.95
C PRO A 97 2.92 22.33 4.57
N SER A 98 4.13 22.33 5.13
CA SER A 98 5.12 23.41 4.98
C SER A 98 6.54 22.89 4.73
N LEU A 99 6.68 21.81 3.95
CA LEU A 99 7.94 21.07 3.70
C LEU A 99 9.13 21.97 3.34
N CYS A 100 8.89 23.02 2.55
CA CYS A 100 9.95 23.94 2.10
C CYS A 100 9.57 25.43 2.13
N GLY A 101 8.56 25.79 2.94
CA GLY A 101 8.03 27.15 3.07
C GLY A 101 6.54 27.27 2.75
N ASP A 102 6.03 28.50 2.74
CA ASP A 102 4.61 28.79 2.47
C ASP A 102 4.23 28.44 1.03
N GLY A 103 3.32 27.46 0.87
CA GLY A 103 2.87 26.95 -0.43
C GLY A 103 3.43 25.56 -0.77
N CYS A 104 4.54 25.18 -0.14
CA CYS A 104 5.25 23.93 -0.38
C CYS A 104 4.78 22.82 0.58
N SER A 105 4.15 21.76 0.06
CA SER A 105 3.58 20.68 0.88
C SER A 105 3.80 19.27 0.30
N LEU A 106 3.92 18.28 1.18
CA LEU A 106 3.98 16.85 0.87
C LEU A 106 2.82 16.13 1.56
N ALA A 107 2.10 15.30 0.82
CA ALA A 107 1.12 14.36 1.34
C ALA A 107 1.41 12.99 0.72
N LEU A 108 1.62 11.98 1.55
CA LEU A 108 1.81 10.59 1.15
C LEU A 108 0.87 9.72 1.97
N ASP A 109 -0.24 9.30 1.38
CA ASP A 109 -1.18 8.37 2.00
C ASP A 109 -1.59 7.27 1.03
N GLY A 110 -1.80 6.06 1.56
CA GLY A 110 -2.09 4.86 0.80
C GLY A 110 -0.92 3.88 0.69
N GLU A 111 -1.13 2.85 -0.12
CA GLU A 111 -0.40 1.58 -0.01
C GLU A 111 0.38 1.22 -1.26
N THR A 112 1.52 0.56 -1.03
CA THR A 112 2.33 -0.07 -2.07
C THR A 112 2.35 -1.58 -1.86
N THR A 113 1.75 -2.31 -2.80
CA THR A 113 1.91 -3.75 -2.94
C THR A 113 3.02 -4.04 -3.94
N ARG A 114 3.98 -4.89 -3.58
CA ARG A 114 5.08 -5.35 -4.45
C ARG A 114 5.08 -6.87 -4.52
N LEU A 115 4.97 -7.42 -5.73
CA LEU A 115 5.30 -8.81 -6.02
C LEU A 115 6.62 -8.83 -6.79
N ALA A 116 7.70 -9.25 -6.14
CA ALA A 116 9.00 -9.41 -6.77
C ALA A 116 9.25 -10.87 -7.16
N ILE A 117 9.74 -11.09 -8.37
CA ILE A 117 10.19 -12.39 -8.88
C ILE A 117 11.68 -12.26 -9.19
N GLY A 118 12.51 -13.05 -8.52
CA GLY A 118 13.96 -12.98 -8.62
C GLY A 118 14.62 -14.33 -8.89
N ALA A 119 15.80 -14.28 -9.50
CA ALA A 119 16.67 -15.42 -9.73
C ALA A 119 18.13 -15.07 -9.36
N ARG A 120 18.85 -16.03 -8.78
CA ARG A 120 20.28 -15.91 -8.43
C ARG A 120 21.03 -17.13 -8.97
N ARG A 121 22.18 -16.95 -9.60
CA ARG A 121 22.98 -18.02 -10.22
C ARG A 121 24.43 -17.96 -9.75
N GLY A 122 24.96 -19.06 -9.22
CA GLY A 122 26.38 -19.21 -8.92
C GLY A 122 27.17 -19.65 -10.16
N PHE A 123 28.32 -19.04 -10.41
CA PHE A 123 29.14 -19.28 -11.62
C PHE A 123 30.44 -20.05 -11.36
N GLY A 124 30.95 -20.03 -10.13
CA GLY A 124 32.29 -20.54 -9.79
C GLY A 124 33.15 -19.45 -9.17
N ASP A 125 34.30 -19.84 -8.59
CA ASP A 125 35.29 -18.94 -7.98
C ASP A 125 34.73 -17.92 -6.97
N GLY A 126 33.61 -18.27 -6.33
CA GLY A 126 32.89 -17.42 -5.38
C GLY A 126 32.01 -16.32 -6.01
N TRP A 127 31.72 -16.37 -7.31
CA TRP A 127 30.85 -15.41 -8.00
C TRP A 127 29.39 -15.85 -8.12
N GLU A 128 28.50 -14.89 -7.92
CA GLU A 128 27.06 -14.98 -8.15
C GLU A 128 26.57 -13.76 -8.94
N ALA A 129 25.57 -13.94 -9.81
CA ALA A 129 24.79 -12.83 -10.36
C ALA A 129 23.28 -13.04 -10.13
N SER A 130 22.53 -11.95 -10.07
CA SER A 130 21.11 -11.94 -9.77
C SER A 130 20.31 -10.99 -10.68
N VAL A 131 19.02 -11.29 -10.82
CA VAL A 131 18.03 -10.44 -11.48
C VAL A 131 16.72 -10.47 -10.68
N THR A 132 16.06 -9.32 -10.53
CA THR A 132 14.75 -9.19 -9.88
C THR A 132 13.81 -8.33 -10.73
N LEU A 133 12.63 -8.86 -11.01
CA LEU A 133 11.52 -8.19 -11.70
C LEU A 133 10.42 -7.84 -10.68
N PRO A 134 10.22 -6.56 -10.32
CA PRO A 134 9.14 -6.14 -9.44
C PRO A 134 7.87 -5.79 -10.22
N LEU A 135 6.73 -6.31 -9.76
CA LEU A 135 5.40 -5.84 -10.11
C LEU A 135 4.88 -5.00 -8.94
N LEU A 136 4.50 -3.75 -9.22
CA LEU A 136 4.09 -2.77 -8.23
C LEU A 136 2.62 -2.39 -8.43
N ARG A 137 1.89 -2.18 -7.33
CA ARG A 137 0.58 -1.54 -7.30
C ARG A 137 0.53 -0.51 -6.19
N HIS A 138 0.19 0.72 -6.55
CA HIS A 138 -0.17 1.78 -5.61
C HIS A 138 -1.69 1.89 -5.52
N SER A 139 -2.25 1.94 -4.32
CA SER A 139 -3.70 2.06 -4.11
C SER A 139 -4.06 2.80 -2.82
N GLY A 140 -5.35 3.07 -2.63
CA GLY A 140 -5.85 3.49 -1.34
C GLY A 140 -5.71 2.43 -0.25
N GLY A 141 -5.90 2.87 1.00
CA GLY A 141 -5.54 2.10 2.19
C GLY A 141 -6.54 1.03 2.61
N PHE A 142 -6.55 -0.16 2.00
CA PHE A 142 -7.44 -1.23 2.49
C PHE A 142 -7.08 -1.69 3.92
N LEU A 143 -5.85 -1.40 4.38
CA LEU A 143 -5.39 -1.61 5.75
C LEU A 143 -5.87 -0.52 6.72
N ASP A 144 -6.43 0.60 6.24
CA ASP A 144 -6.82 1.75 7.10
C ASP A 144 -7.74 1.28 8.24
N SER A 145 -8.84 0.59 7.90
CA SER A 145 -9.78 0.03 8.88
C SER A 145 -9.15 -1.00 9.84
N ALA A 146 -8.10 -1.71 9.42
CA ALA A 146 -7.40 -2.68 10.25
C ALA A 146 -6.39 -2.00 11.21
N ILE A 147 -5.77 -0.91 10.76
CA ILE A 147 -4.86 -0.06 11.55
C ILE A 147 -5.67 0.71 12.60
N GLU A 148 -6.79 1.31 12.21
CA GLU A 148 -7.71 2.01 13.11
C GLU A 148 -8.34 1.06 14.13
N GLY A 149 -8.83 -0.11 13.69
CA GLY A 149 -9.35 -1.12 14.60
C GLY A 149 -8.29 -1.64 15.59
N TRP A 150 -7.01 -1.63 15.22
CA TRP A 150 -5.91 -1.90 16.15
C TRP A 150 -5.73 -0.76 17.15
N HIS A 151 -5.73 0.50 16.70
CA HIS A 151 -5.70 1.67 17.60
C HIS A 151 -6.86 1.64 18.61
N ASP A 152 -8.09 1.39 18.17
CA ASP A 152 -9.28 1.29 19.01
C ASP A 152 -9.16 0.19 20.09
N VAL A 153 -8.71 -1.01 19.70
CA VAL A 153 -8.53 -2.15 20.61
C VAL A 153 -7.54 -1.86 21.74
N PHE A 154 -6.52 -1.04 21.48
CA PHE A 154 -5.50 -0.67 22.47
C PHE A 154 -5.73 0.73 23.08
N GLY A 155 -6.79 1.45 22.72
CA GLY A 155 -7.08 2.80 23.20
C GLY A 155 -6.03 3.84 22.79
N LEU A 156 -5.39 3.64 21.64
CA LEU A 156 -4.34 4.51 21.10
C LEU A 156 -4.93 5.59 20.18
N PRO A 157 -4.33 6.79 20.11
CA PRO A 157 -4.74 7.81 19.15
C PRO A 157 -4.32 7.40 17.72
N ASN A 158 -5.15 7.75 16.73
CA ASN A 158 -4.89 7.49 15.31
C ASN A 158 -3.86 8.46 14.68
N GLY A 159 -3.30 9.38 15.48
CA GLY A 159 -2.40 10.43 15.03
C GLY A 159 -3.13 11.46 14.15
N ASP A 160 -2.45 11.97 13.13
CA ASP A 160 -3.03 12.97 12.22
C ASP A 160 -4.08 12.37 11.26
N ARG A 161 -4.21 11.03 11.20
CA ARG A 161 -5.05 10.30 10.23
C ARG A 161 -6.54 10.64 10.34
N ASP A 162 -7.03 10.99 11.53
CA ASP A 162 -8.42 11.42 11.75
C ASP A 162 -8.80 12.69 10.96
N GLY A 163 -7.80 13.47 10.50
CA GLY A 163 -7.98 14.66 9.67
C GLY A 163 -8.10 14.39 8.17
N TYR A 164 -7.90 13.14 7.70
CA TYR A 164 -7.74 12.83 6.28
C TYR A 164 -8.74 11.76 5.77
N PRO A 165 -9.01 11.72 4.45
CA PRO A 165 -9.99 10.78 3.90
C PRO A 165 -9.44 9.34 3.83
N GLN A 166 -10.16 8.40 4.44
CA GLN A 166 -9.87 6.96 4.42
C GLN A 166 -9.96 6.33 3.02
N ASP A 167 -9.29 5.18 2.83
CA ASP A 167 -9.27 4.37 1.61
C ASP A 167 -8.77 5.12 0.37
N ARG A 168 -7.99 6.20 0.54
CA ARG A 168 -7.48 7.03 -0.58
C ARG A 168 -6.00 6.80 -0.87
N LEU A 169 -5.66 6.92 -2.15
CA LEU A 169 -4.28 7.11 -2.58
C LEU A 169 -4.06 8.62 -2.74
N ILE A 170 -3.07 9.16 -2.04
CA ILE A 170 -2.67 10.56 -2.11
C ILE A 170 -1.14 10.59 -2.06
N TYR A 171 -0.46 10.37 -3.18
CA TYR A 171 0.98 10.62 -3.29
C TYR A 171 1.19 11.94 -4.02
N GLN A 172 1.23 13.05 -3.28
CA GLN A 172 1.30 14.40 -3.80
C GLN A 172 2.49 15.17 -3.22
N TYR A 173 3.33 15.71 -4.11
CA TYR A 173 4.29 16.74 -3.78
C TYR A 173 3.94 18.02 -4.53
N ARG A 174 3.67 19.10 -3.79
CA ARG A 174 3.34 20.42 -4.33
C ARG A 174 4.43 21.42 -3.90
N PRO A 175 5.39 21.76 -4.76
CA PRO A 175 6.20 22.96 -4.63
C PRO A 175 5.44 24.17 -5.17
N ASP A 176 6.01 25.36 -4.98
CA ASP A 176 5.44 26.64 -5.41
C ASP A 176 5.24 26.77 -6.93
N SER A 177 5.95 25.96 -7.74
CA SER A 177 6.05 26.08 -9.20
C SER A 177 5.53 24.86 -9.98
N GLY A 178 4.48 24.21 -9.48
CA GLY A 178 3.80 23.10 -10.17
C GLY A 178 4.24 21.74 -9.62
N GLY A 179 3.27 21.01 -9.06
CA GLY A 179 3.51 19.74 -8.37
C GLY A 179 3.24 18.49 -9.19
N VAL A 180 3.52 17.36 -8.55
CA VAL A 180 3.20 16.00 -9.04
C VAL A 180 2.22 15.34 -8.07
N ALA A 181 1.26 14.60 -8.61
CA ALA A 181 0.32 13.83 -7.82
C ALA A 181 -0.01 12.50 -8.49
N VAL A 182 -0.08 11.44 -7.69
CA VAL A 182 -0.71 10.16 -8.04
C VAL A 182 -1.86 9.94 -7.05
N THR A 183 -3.09 9.99 -7.56
CA THR A 183 -4.33 9.92 -6.75
C THR A 183 -5.24 8.75 -7.12
N ASP A 184 -4.96 8.09 -8.25
CA ASP A 184 -5.70 6.95 -8.76
C ASP A 184 -4.84 5.69 -8.66
N THR A 185 -5.48 4.55 -8.38
CA THR A 185 -4.79 3.26 -8.30
C THR A 185 -4.04 2.97 -9.60
N VAL A 186 -2.73 2.71 -9.49
CA VAL A 186 -1.86 2.40 -10.63
C VAL A 186 -1.14 1.08 -10.37
N THR A 187 -1.03 0.25 -11.40
CA THR A 187 -0.30 -1.03 -11.38
C THR A 187 0.67 -1.06 -12.55
N GLY A 188 1.90 -1.51 -12.33
CA GLY A 188 2.94 -1.52 -13.35
C GLY A 188 4.12 -2.43 -13.03
N ILE A 189 5.03 -2.54 -13.99
CA ILE A 189 6.34 -3.16 -13.78
C ILE A 189 7.26 -2.04 -13.25
N GLY A 190 7.95 -2.29 -12.14
CA GLY A 190 8.98 -1.39 -11.61
C GLY A 190 10.36 -1.66 -12.22
N ASP A 191 11.37 -0.91 -11.81
CA ASP A 191 12.72 -1.03 -12.35
C ASP A 191 13.32 -2.42 -12.10
N VAL A 192 13.84 -3.04 -13.16
CA VAL A 192 14.51 -4.35 -13.09
C VAL A 192 15.85 -4.19 -12.40
N GLN A 193 16.04 -4.89 -11.29
CA GLN A 193 17.30 -4.87 -10.55
C GLN A 193 18.22 -5.98 -11.06
N LEU A 194 19.50 -5.64 -11.27
CA LEU A 194 20.58 -6.58 -11.62
C LEU A 194 21.65 -6.50 -10.54
N GLY A 195 22.18 -7.66 -10.11
CA GLY A 195 23.19 -7.74 -9.07
C GLY A 195 24.35 -8.66 -9.43
N ILE A 196 25.51 -8.40 -8.82
CA ILE A 196 26.68 -9.27 -8.83
C ILE A 196 27.29 -9.30 -7.43
N ALA A 197 27.69 -10.48 -6.98
CA ALA A 197 28.30 -10.69 -5.67
C ALA A 197 29.53 -11.58 -5.80
N ARG A 198 30.51 -11.38 -4.91
CA ARG A 198 31.71 -12.19 -4.82
C ARG A 198 32.03 -12.51 -3.36
N ARG A 199 32.33 -13.77 -3.05
CA ARG A 199 32.98 -14.16 -1.80
C ARG A 199 34.43 -13.64 -1.81
N LEU A 200 34.76 -12.80 -0.83
CA LEU A 200 36.12 -12.32 -0.57
C LEU A 200 36.97 -13.39 0.14
#